data_AF-A0A8H3J5W1-F1
#
_entry.id   AF-A0A8H3J5W1-F1
#
_cell.length_a   1.000
_cell.length_b   1.000
_cell.length_c   1.000
_cell.angle_alpha   90.00
_cell.angle_beta   90.00
_cell.angle_gamma   90.00
#
_symmetry.space_group_name_H-M   'P 1'
#
loop_
_entity.id
_entity.type
_entity.pdbx_description
1 polymer ?
#
loop_
_entity_poly.entity_id
_entity_poly.type
_entity_poly.pdbx_seq_one_letter_code
_entity_poly.pdbx_strand_id
1 'polypeptide(L)'
;MSTLPPSSLSESPPPLSFLTGSWYVTYSTLPMWKDNRNVRITYTELPPSNPAASSIPRLDDLVEYQPLASDKIKTVHGIDSPSGTDTRAWDWRGKGWLKVVSSHWEFVDWGRAGGGSGEGEGEGTSEGNEEEWAVVWFEKTIFTPEGIDIFVRGKEGLREETVREIKERLGGGRHKTMSEGLFEVTRN
;
A
#
# COMPACT_ATOMS: atom_id res chain seq x y z
N MET A 1 -20.64 -1.74 -26.39
CA MET A 1 -21.06 -1.38 -25.02
C MET A 1 -20.30 -2.29 -24.09
N SER A 2 -19.13 -1.84 -23.61
CA SER A 2 -18.25 -2.65 -22.77
C SER A 2 -18.77 -2.60 -21.33
N THR A 3 -19.16 -3.74 -20.79
CA THR A 3 -19.71 -3.90 -19.45
C THR A 3 -18.61 -3.64 -18.43
N LEU A 4 -18.75 -2.61 -17.60
CA LEU A 4 -17.82 -2.34 -16.49
C LEU A 4 -17.75 -3.58 -15.58
N PRO A 5 -16.54 -4.06 -15.20
CA PRO A 5 -16.42 -5.09 -14.18
C PRO A 5 -16.98 -4.57 -12.84
N PRO A 6 -17.44 -5.45 -11.94
CA PRO A 6 -18.17 -5.05 -10.74
C PRO A 6 -17.33 -4.14 -9.84
N SER A 7 -17.97 -3.12 -9.27
CA SER A 7 -17.46 -2.13 -8.32
C SER A 7 -17.06 -2.72 -6.95
N SER A 8 -16.69 -4.00 -6.89
CA SER A 8 -16.39 -4.73 -5.66
C SER A 8 -14.89 -4.76 -5.35
N LEU A 9 -14.56 -4.78 -4.07
CA LEU A 9 -13.20 -4.96 -3.57
C LEU A 9 -12.72 -6.39 -3.81
N SER A 10 -11.39 -6.61 -3.83
CA SER A 10 -10.82 -7.95 -3.94
C SER A 10 -11.16 -8.85 -2.75
N GLU A 11 -11.87 -9.96 -3.02
CA GLU A 11 -12.32 -10.92 -2.01
C GLU A 11 -11.17 -11.72 -1.38
N SER A 12 -10.11 -11.99 -2.16
CA SER A 12 -8.95 -12.77 -1.69
C SER A 12 -7.76 -11.87 -1.35
N PRO A 13 -6.96 -12.22 -0.33
CA PRO A 13 -5.75 -11.47 -0.02
C PRO A 13 -4.71 -11.64 -1.13
N PRO A 14 -3.82 -10.64 -1.33
CA PRO A 14 -2.75 -10.75 -2.30
C PRO A 14 -1.77 -11.87 -1.92
N PRO A 15 -1.17 -12.59 -2.88
CA PRO A 15 -0.12 -13.55 -2.57
C PRO A 15 1.08 -12.83 -1.92
N LEU A 16 1.85 -13.53 -1.08
CA LEU A 16 3.00 -12.94 -0.41
C LEU A 16 3.99 -12.25 -1.38
N SER A 17 4.24 -12.87 -2.53
CA SER A 17 5.12 -12.33 -3.57
C SER A 17 4.64 -10.98 -4.12
N PHE A 18 3.34 -10.70 -4.05
CA PHE A 18 2.80 -9.39 -4.38
C PHE A 18 3.19 -8.36 -3.32
N LEU A 19 3.13 -8.68 -2.03
CA LEU A 19 3.50 -7.73 -0.97
C LEU A 19 5.00 -7.42 -0.95
N THR A 20 5.87 -8.41 -1.17
CA THR A 20 7.33 -8.25 -1.07
C THR A 20 7.90 -7.21 -2.04
N GLY A 21 9.02 -6.59 -1.67
CA GLY A 21 9.70 -5.54 -2.44
C GLY A 21 9.28 -4.13 -2.04
N SER A 22 9.62 -3.14 -2.87
CA SER A 22 9.34 -1.73 -2.59
C SER A 22 7.99 -1.29 -3.13
N TRP A 23 7.38 -0.35 -2.40
CA TRP A 23 6.13 0.33 -2.68
C TRP A 23 6.27 1.82 -2.38
N TYR A 24 5.66 2.66 -3.20
CA TYR A 24 5.52 4.09 -2.94
C TYR A 24 4.12 4.37 -2.40
N VAL A 25 4.03 5.17 -1.34
CA VAL A 25 2.75 5.69 -0.85
C VAL A 25 2.39 6.91 -1.68
N THR A 26 1.31 6.82 -2.46
CA THR A 26 0.90 7.89 -3.41
C THR A 26 -0.32 8.66 -2.92
N TYR A 27 -1.20 8.02 -2.16
CA TYR A 27 -2.29 8.67 -1.45
C TYR A 27 -2.35 8.18 -0.02
N SER A 28 -2.80 9.03 0.89
CA SER A 28 -2.97 8.69 2.30
C SER A 28 -4.03 9.53 2.98
N THR A 29 -4.58 9.02 4.08
CA THR A 29 -5.35 9.82 5.05
C THR A 29 -4.53 10.23 6.28
N LEU A 30 -3.31 9.71 6.45
CA LEU A 30 -2.47 9.94 7.63
C LEU A 30 -1.85 11.34 7.60
N PRO A 31 -2.18 12.25 8.55
CA PRO A 31 -1.76 13.65 8.48
C PRO A 31 -0.25 13.86 8.43
N MET A 32 0.54 12.94 8.98
CA MET A 32 1.99 13.05 8.99
C MET A 32 2.59 13.09 7.59
N TRP A 33 1.94 12.52 6.56
CA TRP A 33 2.44 12.58 5.19
C TRP A 33 2.20 13.91 4.49
N LYS A 34 1.46 14.85 5.09
CA LYS A 34 1.27 16.20 4.53
C LYS A 34 2.54 17.04 4.54
N ASP A 35 3.43 16.79 5.51
CA ASP A 35 4.69 17.52 5.68
C ASP A 35 5.92 16.70 5.25
N ASN A 36 5.70 15.58 4.54
CA ASN A 36 6.74 14.69 4.05
C ASN A 36 6.54 14.33 2.57
N ARG A 37 7.57 13.77 1.95
CA ARG A 37 7.57 13.35 0.54
C ARG A 37 8.36 12.06 0.33
N ASN A 38 8.24 11.50 -0.87
CA ASN A 38 9.00 10.34 -1.33
C ASN A 38 8.88 9.15 -0.37
N VAL A 39 7.68 8.93 0.17
CA VAL A 39 7.42 7.84 1.12
C VAL A 39 7.49 6.52 0.39
N ARG A 40 8.46 5.69 0.78
CA ARG A 40 8.72 4.36 0.24
C ARG A 40 8.71 3.34 1.36
N ILE A 41 8.04 2.23 1.16
CA ILE A 41 7.99 1.09 2.08
C ILE A 41 8.61 -0.11 1.39
N THR A 42 9.49 -0.84 2.07
CA THR A 42 10.12 -2.05 1.52
C THR A 42 9.89 -3.22 2.46
N TYR A 43 9.23 -4.26 1.94
CA TYR A 43 8.96 -5.50 2.65
C TYR A 43 9.92 -6.60 2.22
N THR A 44 10.67 -7.17 3.18
CA THR A 44 11.61 -8.28 2.92
C THR A 44 11.26 -9.49 3.77
N GLU A 45 11.12 -10.67 3.17
CA GLU A 45 10.87 -11.90 3.92
C GLU A 45 11.97 -12.16 4.95
N LEU A 46 11.57 -12.42 6.19
CA LEU A 46 12.47 -12.85 7.25
C LEU A 46 12.48 -14.39 7.32
N PRO A 47 13.63 -14.99 7.64
CA PRO A 47 13.70 -16.41 7.94
C PRO A 47 12.70 -16.82 9.02
N PRO A 48 12.14 -18.05 8.97
CA PRO A 48 11.22 -18.53 9.98
C PRO A 48 11.83 -18.42 11.37
N SER A 49 11.16 -17.70 12.26
CA SER A 49 11.64 -17.55 13.65
C SER A 49 11.44 -18.81 14.50
N ASN A 50 10.48 -19.64 14.09
CA ASN A 50 10.25 -20.99 14.57
C ASN A 50 9.56 -21.76 13.42
N PRO A 51 10.12 -22.89 12.94
CA PRO A 51 9.53 -23.67 11.85
C PRO A 51 8.09 -24.15 12.10
N ALA A 52 7.63 -24.15 13.35
CA ALA A 52 6.30 -24.62 13.74
C ALA A 52 5.24 -23.51 13.94
N ALA A 53 5.60 -22.22 13.83
CA ALA A 53 4.76 -21.12 14.31
C ALA A 53 3.80 -20.52 13.25
N SER A 54 4.17 -20.54 11.96
CA SER A 54 3.30 -20.13 10.84
C SER A 54 3.95 -20.57 9.53
N SER A 55 3.14 -20.94 8.53
CA SER A 55 3.63 -21.16 7.16
C SER A 55 3.93 -19.85 6.42
N ILE A 56 3.41 -18.72 6.92
CA ILE A 56 3.62 -17.40 6.33
C ILE A 56 4.81 -16.74 7.05
N PRO A 57 5.87 -16.34 6.31
CA PRO A 57 7.02 -15.68 6.91
C PRO A 57 6.64 -14.29 7.45
N ARG A 58 7.37 -13.87 8.48
CA ARG A 58 7.34 -12.47 8.92
C ARG A 58 8.09 -11.60 7.92
N LEU A 59 7.81 -10.30 7.92
CA LEU A 59 8.47 -9.35 7.02
C LEU A 59 9.29 -8.33 7.81
N ASP A 60 10.48 -8.03 7.32
CA ASP A 60 11.19 -6.78 7.63
C ASP A 60 10.46 -5.66 6.91
N ASP A 61 10.10 -4.62 7.65
CA ASP A 61 9.47 -3.41 7.10
C ASP A 61 10.42 -2.23 7.28
N LEU A 62 10.81 -1.63 6.15
CA LEU A 62 11.58 -0.41 6.06
C LEU A 62 10.77 0.69 5.36
N VAL A 63 10.31 1.67 6.15
CA VAL A 63 9.72 2.90 5.64
C VAL A 63 10.80 3.98 5.56
N GLU A 64 10.93 4.61 4.39
CA GLU A 64 11.83 5.72 4.11
C GLU A 64 11.03 6.93 3.62
N TYR A 65 11.37 8.12 4.10
CA TYR A 65 10.73 9.36 3.66
C TYR A 65 11.62 10.58 3.90
N GLN A 66 11.25 11.72 3.32
CA GLN A 66 11.95 12.99 3.51
C GLN A 66 10.97 14.07 4.00
N PRO A 67 11.28 14.85 5.04
CA PRO A 67 10.51 16.04 5.40
C PRO A 67 10.53 17.06 4.27
N LEU A 68 9.42 17.74 3.96
CA LEU A 68 9.39 18.75 2.88
C LEU A 68 10.47 19.84 3.03
N ALA A 69 10.83 20.18 4.26
CA ALA A 69 11.86 21.18 4.58
C ALA A 69 13.30 20.64 4.59
N SER A 70 13.56 19.39 4.19
CA SER A 70 14.89 18.78 4.23
C SER A 70 15.08 17.70 3.16
N ASP A 71 16.33 17.48 2.73
CA ASP A 71 16.69 16.33 1.88
C ASP A 71 17.14 15.11 2.67
N LYS A 72 17.22 15.23 4.01
CA LYS A 72 17.62 14.11 4.87
C LYS A 72 16.56 13.01 4.82
N ILE A 73 16.98 11.81 4.45
CA ILE A 73 16.16 10.60 4.53
C ILE A 73 15.99 10.21 5.99
N LYS A 74 14.74 10.03 6.42
CA LYS A 74 14.35 9.43 7.69
C LYS A 74 13.88 7.99 7.44
N THR A 75 14.11 7.14 8.43
CA THR A 75 13.71 5.74 8.37
C THR A 75 12.85 5.35 9.58
N VAL A 76 11.90 4.45 9.36
CA VAL A 76 11.16 3.72 10.38
C VAL A 76 11.30 2.25 10.04
N HIS A 77 11.75 1.45 11.01
CA HIS A 77 11.97 0.03 10.83
C HIS A 77 11.06 -0.76 11.77
N GLY A 78 10.47 -1.83 11.27
CA GLY A 78 9.62 -2.74 12.03
C GLY A 78 9.70 -4.19 11.56
N ILE A 79 8.84 -5.01 12.15
CA ILE A 79 8.56 -6.37 11.73
C ILE A 79 7.05 -6.53 11.63
N ASP A 80 6.57 -6.99 10.48
CA ASP A 80 5.20 -7.46 10.31
C ASP A 80 5.11 -8.95 10.59
N SER A 81 4.13 -9.33 11.41
CA SER A 81 3.75 -10.72 11.63
C SER A 81 2.33 -10.94 11.10
N PRO A 82 2.05 -12.06 10.42
CA PRO A 82 0.70 -12.34 9.96
C PRO A 82 -0.25 -12.48 11.16
N SER A 83 -1.38 -11.77 11.14
CA SER A 83 -2.38 -11.79 12.21
C SER A 83 -3.39 -12.94 12.08
N GLY A 84 -3.31 -13.71 11.00
CA GLY A 84 -4.23 -14.81 10.69
C GLY A 84 -3.56 -15.94 9.91
N THR A 85 -4.38 -16.69 9.17
CA THR A 85 -3.93 -17.85 8.37
C THR A 85 -3.61 -17.49 6.92
N ASP A 86 -3.76 -16.23 6.53
CA ASP A 86 -3.48 -15.71 5.20
C ASP A 86 -2.71 -14.38 5.27
N THR A 87 -2.52 -13.74 4.13
CA THR A 87 -1.76 -12.49 3.95
C THR A 87 -2.64 -11.23 4.02
N ARG A 88 -3.90 -11.33 4.47
CA ARG A 88 -4.84 -10.20 4.53
C ARG A 88 -4.42 -9.16 5.57
N ALA A 89 -3.98 -9.62 6.74
CA ALA A 89 -3.84 -8.80 7.93
C ALA A 89 -2.52 -9.06 8.65
N TRP A 90 -1.93 -8.00 9.20
CA TRP A 90 -0.59 -8.01 9.75
C TRP A 90 -0.50 -7.15 11.01
N ASP A 91 0.25 -7.66 11.99
CA ASP A 91 0.64 -6.93 13.19
C ASP A 91 2.07 -6.45 13.03
N TRP A 92 2.20 -5.13 12.92
CA TRP A 92 3.47 -4.45 12.85
C TRP A 92 4.01 -4.16 14.25
N ARG A 93 5.32 -4.31 14.43
CA ARG A 93 6.04 -3.88 15.62
C ARG A 93 7.35 -3.19 15.28
N GLY A 94 7.57 -2.01 15.85
CA GLY A 94 8.78 -1.24 15.62
C GLY A 94 10.07 -1.93 16.13
N LYS A 95 11.20 -1.61 15.50
CA LYS A 95 12.55 -2.06 15.90
C LYS A 95 13.28 -1.00 16.75
N GLY A 96 14.32 -1.44 17.45
CA GLY A 96 15.15 -0.55 18.26
C GLY A 96 14.35 0.15 19.37
N TRP A 97 14.41 1.49 19.41
CA TRP A 97 13.62 2.30 20.35
C TRP A 97 12.11 2.24 20.07
N LEU A 98 11.69 1.85 18.86
CA LEU A 98 10.27 1.78 18.46
C LEU A 98 9.58 0.49 18.89
N LYS A 99 10.25 -0.40 19.64
CA LYS A 99 9.68 -1.70 20.09
C LYS A 99 8.42 -1.61 20.96
N VAL A 100 8.10 -0.42 21.46
CA VAL A 100 6.88 -0.11 22.22
C VAL A 100 5.72 0.31 21.31
N VAL A 101 5.99 0.55 20.03
CA VAL A 101 4.99 0.92 19.04
C VAL A 101 4.57 -0.31 18.25
N SER A 102 3.27 -0.53 18.17
CA SER A 102 2.64 -1.55 17.34
C SER A 102 1.44 -0.97 16.62
N SER A 103 1.09 -1.56 15.49
CA SER A 103 -0.12 -1.25 14.74
C SER A 103 -0.65 -2.52 14.07
N HIS A 104 -1.95 -2.55 13.84
CA HIS A 104 -2.60 -3.56 13.02
C HIS A 104 -2.94 -2.96 11.65
N TRP A 105 -2.73 -3.71 10.57
CA TRP A 105 -3.07 -3.26 9.22
C TRP A 105 -3.58 -4.38 8.32
N GLU A 106 -4.42 -4.02 7.35
CA GLU A 106 -5.09 -4.96 6.46
C GLU A 106 -5.07 -4.49 5.00
N PHE A 107 -4.93 -5.40 4.05
CA PHE A 107 -5.26 -5.12 2.65
C PHE A 107 -6.76 -4.94 2.50
N VAL A 108 -7.19 -3.76 2.07
CA VAL A 108 -8.58 -3.48 1.70
C VAL A 108 -8.85 -3.93 0.28
N ASP A 109 -7.92 -3.64 -0.63
CA ASP A 109 -8.03 -3.95 -2.05
C ASP A 109 -6.66 -3.98 -2.71
N TRP A 110 -6.55 -4.58 -3.89
CA TRP A 110 -5.29 -4.65 -4.64
C TRP A 110 -5.54 -5.04 -6.09
N GLY A 111 -4.60 -4.73 -6.98
CA GLY A 111 -4.72 -5.07 -8.39
C GLY A 111 -3.52 -4.65 -9.22
N ARG A 112 -3.67 -4.80 -10.54
CA ARG A 112 -2.70 -4.38 -11.56
C ARG A 112 -3.41 -3.53 -12.61
N ALA A 113 -2.76 -2.47 -13.08
CA ALA A 113 -3.26 -1.59 -14.13
C ALA A 113 -2.29 -1.55 -15.32
N GLY A 114 -2.68 -2.16 -16.45
CA GLY A 114 -1.94 -2.10 -17.72
C GLY A 114 -2.39 -0.93 -18.61
N GLY A 115 -1.49 -0.44 -19.48
CA GLY A 115 -1.74 0.68 -20.38
C GLY A 115 -2.69 0.38 -21.54
N GLY A 116 -3.60 1.32 -21.81
CA GLY A 116 -4.32 1.48 -23.09
C GLY A 116 -5.41 0.46 -23.41
N SER A 117 -6.67 0.85 -23.20
CA SER A 117 -7.78 0.42 -24.06
C SER A 117 -7.63 1.07 -25.46
N GLY A 118 -6.59 0.68 -26.19
CA GLY A 118 -6.39 1.07 -27.57
C GLY A 118 -7.02 0.06 -28.52
N GLU A 119 -8.32 0.18 -28.79
CA GLU A 119 -8.82 -0.21 -30.11
C GLU A 119 -8.20 0.77 -31.12
N GLY A 120 -7.02 0.41 -31.63
CA GLY A 120 -6.28 1.19 -32.60
C GLY A 120 -5.11 0.36 -33.10
N GLU A 121 -5.32 -0.33 -34.21
CA GLU A 121 -4.25 -0.96 -35.00
C GLU A 121 -3.23 0.12 -35.37
N GLY A 122 -2.11 0.12 -34.67
CA GLY A 122 -0.96 0.97 -34.94
C GLY A 122 0.26 0.37 -34.27
N GLU A 123 1.16 -0.20 -35.07
CA GLU A 123 2.47 -0.66 -34.63
C GLU A 123 3.23 0.50 -33.98
N GLY A 124 3.27 0.50 -32.65
CA GLY A 124 4.00 1.46 -31.84
C GLY A 124 4.18 0.88 -30.44
N THR A 125 5.41 0.49 -30.12
CA THR A 125 5.82 -0.08 -28.84
C THR A 125 5.36 0.79 -27.67
N SER A 126 4.34 0.35 -26.94
CA SER A 126 4.07 0.81 -25.59
C SER A 126 4.24 -0.39 -24.66
N GLU A 127 5.49 -0.67 -24.27
CA GLU A 127 5.77 -1.46 -23.06
C GLU A 127 5.34 -0.64 -21.84
N GLY A 128 4.01 -0.45 -21.69
CA GLY A 128 3.46 0.08 -20.46
C GLY A 128 3.58 -1.00 -19.40
N ASN A 129 4.55 -0.87 -18.49
CA ASN A 129 4.62 -1.73 -17.32
C ASN A 129 3.25 -1.76 -16.63
N GLU A 130 2.74 -2.94 -16.33
CA GLU A 130 1.55 -3.07 -15.49
C GLU A 130 1.85 -2.46 -14.11
N GLU A 131 1.11 -1.43 -13.73
CA GLU A 131 1.25 -0.77 -12.44
C GLU A 131 0.49 -1.59 -11.38
N GLU A 132 1.21 -2.32 -10.53
CA GLU A 132 0.59 -2.94 -9.36
C GLU A 132 0.27 -1.88 -8.31
N TRP A 133 -0.89 -2.02 -7.67
CA TRP A 133 -1.36 -1.15 -6.60
C TRP A 133 -2.04 -1.92 -5.48
N ALA A 134 -2.00 -1.35 -4.28
CA ALA A 134 -2.72 -1.86 -3.12
C ALA A 134 -3.36 -0.72 -2.34
N VAL A 135 -4.49 -1.01 -1.71
CA VAL A 135 -5.11 -0.16 -0.69
C VAL A 135 -4.95 -0.85 0.64
N VAL A 136 -4.31 -0.18 1.59
CA VAL A 136 -4.04 -0.71 2.92
C VAL A 136 -4.73 0.15 3.95
N TRP A 137 -5.44 -0.48 4.88
CA TRP A 137 -6.03 0.16 6.05
C TRP A 137 -5.17 -0.08 7.28
N PHE A 138 -5.08 0.90 8.16
CA PHE A 138 -4.31 0.85 9.41
C PHE A 138 -5.21 1.22 10.58
N GLU A 139 -5.17 0.42 11.65
CA GLU A 139 -5.85 0.72 12.90
C GLU A 139 -5.21 1.93 13.61
N LYS A 140 -6.04 2.67 14.36
CA LYS A 140 -5.58 3.75 15.22
C LYS A 140 -4.53 3.26 16.21
N THR A 141 -3.42 3.99 16.31
CA THR A 141 -2.42 3.82 17.37
C THR A 141 -2.45 5.01 18.34
N ILE A 142 -1.57 5.00 19.34
CA ILE A 142 -1.35 6.17 20.20
C ILE A 142 -0.65 7.33 19.46
N PHE A 143 -0.05 7.07 18.29
CA PHE A 143 0.70 8.06 17.51
C PHE A 143 0.01 8.47 16.21
N THR A 144 -0.87 7.63 15.68
CA THR A 144 -1.53 7.83 14.40
C THR A 144 -3.03 7.59 14.53
N PRO A 145 -3.87 8.38 13.85
CA PRO A 145 -5.27 8.02 13.68
C PRO A 145 -5.39 6.73 12.84
N GLU A 146 -6.58 6.15 12.84
CA GLU A 146 -6.97 5.16 11.83
C GLU A 146 -6.88 5.79 10.43
N GLY A 147 -6.46 5.01 9.43
CA GLY A 147 -6.27 5.56 8.09
C GLY A 147 -6.14 4.55 6.97
N ILE A 148 -6.01 5.06 5.75
CA ILE A 148 -5.80 4.28 4.53
C ILE A 148 -4.67 4.90 3.72
N ASP A 149 -3.82 4.04 3.16
CA ASP A 149 -2.81 4.40 2.16
C ASP A 149 -3.08 3.67 0.84
N ILE A 150 -2.70 4.31 -0.27
CA ILE A 150 -2.60 3.67 -1.59
C ILE A 150 -1.12 3.48 -1.92
N PHE A 151 -0.73 2.23 -2.10
CA PHE A 151 0.60 1.81 -2.49
C PHE A 151 0.68 1.57 -3.99
N VAL A 152 1.80 1.94 -4.61
CA VAL A 152 2.07 1.70 -6.04
C VAL A 152 3.53 1.28 -6.22
N ARG A 153 3.82 0.39 -7.17
CA ARG A 153 5.21 -0.02 -7.45
C ARG A 153 6.06 1.10 -8.04
N GLY A 154 5.45 1.88 -8.92
CA GLY A 154 6.04 3.02 -9.59
C GLY A 154 6.03 4.29 -8.74
N LYS A 155 7.12 5.05 -8.77
CA LYS A 155 7.19 6.35 -8.10
C LYS A 155 6.29 7.39 -8.77
N GLU A 156 6.11 7.25 -10.08
CA GLU A 156 5.17 7.96 -10.94
C GLU A 156 3.73 7.84 -10.45
N GLY A 157 3.39 6.76 -9.74
CA GLY A 157 2.07 6.49 -9.17
C GLY A 157 1.13 5.90 -10.20
N LEU A 158 -0.17 6.19 -10.04
CA LEU A 158 -1.22 5.65 -10.89
C LEU A 158 -1.80 6.74 -11.79
N ARG A 159 -2.35 6.32 -12.93
CA ARG A 159 -3.24 7.17 -13.73
C ARG A 159 -4.43 7.65 -12.91
N GLU A 160 -4.86 8.89 -13.14
CA GLU A 160 -5.99 9.51 -12.42
C GLU A 160 -7.28 8.68 -12.53
N GLU A 161 -7.52 8.05 -13.69
CA GLU A 161 -8.65 7.15 -13.90
C GLU A 161 -8.63 5.96 -12.93
N THR A 162 -7.48 5.30 -12.78
CA THR A 162 -7.32 4.17 -11.85
C THR A 162 -7.52 4.63 -10.40
N VAL A 163 -7.01 5.81 -10.03
CA VAL A 163 -7.23 6.38 -8.69
C VAL A 163 -8.73 6.66 -8.46
N ARG A 164 -9.44 7.19 -9.45
CA ARG A 164 -10.88 7.44 -9.38
C ARG A 164 -11.65 6.13 -9.18
N GLU A 165 -11.31 5.09 -9.92
CA GLU A 165 -11.92 3.76 -9.79
C GLU A 165 -11.65 3.13 -8.42
N ILE A 166 -10.43 3.24 -7.89
CA ILE A 166 -10.11 2.82 -6.52
C ILE A 166 -11.01 3.55 -5.52
N LYS A 167 -11.12 4.88 -5.61
CA LYS A 167 -11.96 5.68 -4.71
C LYS A 167 -13.44 5.31 -4.80
N GLU A 168 -13.95 5.04 -5.99
CA GLU A 168 -15.33 4.60 -6.22
C GLU A 168 -15.62 3.26 -5.52
N ARG A 169 -14.73 2.27 -5.67
CA ARG A 169 -14.86 0.97 -4.99
C ARG A 169 -14.80 1.09 -3.47
N LEU A 170 -13.95 1.97 -2.94
CA LEU A 170 -13.90 2.25 -1.49
C LEU A 170 -15.17 2.96 -0.97
N GLY A 171 -15.86 3.73 -1.83
CA GLY A 171 -17.06 4.49 -1.50
C GLY A 171 -18.29 3.63 -1.16
N GLY A 172 -18.27 2.33 -1.48
CA GLY A 172 -19.39 1.41 -1.26
C GLY A 172 -19.45 0.74 0.12
N GLY A 173 -18.48 0.98 1.02
CA GLY A 173 -18.34 0.17 2.25
C GLY A 173 -17.85 0.93 3.50
N ARG A 174 -17.35 0.18 4.49
CA ARG A 174 -16.85 0.69 5.79
C ARG A 174 -15.73 1.73 5.69
N HIS A 175 -15.11 1.85 4.51
CA HIS A 175 -14.00 2.75 4.23
C HIS A 175 -14.43 4.04 3.50
N LYS A 176 -15.72 4.24 3.21
CA LYS A 176 -16.22 5.41 2.47
C LYS A 176 -15.74 6.75 3.06
N THR A 177 -15.91 6.95 4.35
CA THR A 177 -15.50 8.21 4.99
C THR A 177 -13.99 8.41 4.94
N MET A 178 -13.20 7.33 4.97
CA MET A 178 -11.74 7.41 4.84
C MET A 178 -11.33 7.74 3.40
N SER A 179 -12.01 7.19 2.38
CA SER A 179 -11.66 7.46 0.98
C SER A 179 -11.88 8.93 0.58
N GLU A 180 -12.86 9.61 1.18
CA GLU A 180 -13.09 11.06 1.03
C GLU A 180 -11.93 11.90 1.61
N GLY A 181 -11.19 11.37 2.58
CA GLY A 181 -10.05 12.04 3.24
C GLY A 181 -8.70 11.82 2.57
N LEU A 182 -8.62 11.02 1.50
CA LEU A 182 -7.36 10.73 0.81
C LEU A 182 -6.79 11.99 0.14
N PHE A 183 -5.58 12.36 0.52
CA PHE A 183 -4.78 13.38 -0.16
C PHE A 183 -3.59 12.73 -0.86
N GLU A 184 -3.08 13.39 -1.91
CA GLU A 184 -1.89 12.91 -2.62
C GLU A 184 -0.63 13.22 -1.80
N VAL A 185 0.22 12.21 -1.64
CA VAL A 185 1.52 12.37 -0.97
C VAL A 185 2.51 12.98 -1.97
N THR A 186 3.25 14.00 -1.52
CA THR A 186 4.23 14.69 -2.37
C THR A 186 5.34 13.73 -2.82
N ARG A 187 5.68 13.78 -4.11
CA ARG A 187 6.71 12.94 -4.77
C ARG A 187 7.51 13.85 -5.71
N ASN A 188 8.85 13.77 -5.69
CA ASN A 188 9.76 14.59 -6.52
C ASN A 188 10.73 13.71 -7.29
#